data_AF-A0A450ZGH6-F1
#
_entry.id   AF-A0A450ZGH6-F1
#
_cell.length_a   1.000
_cell.length_b   1.000
_cell.length_c   1.000
_cell.angle_alpha   90.00
_cell.angle_beta   90.00
_cell.angle_gamma   90.00
#
_symmetry.space_group_name_H-M   'P 1'
#
loop_
_entity.id
_entity.type
_entity.pdbx_description
1 polymer ?
#
loop_
_entity_poly.entity_id
_entity_poly.type
_entity_poly.pdbx_seq_one_letter_code
_entity_poly.pdbx_strand_id
1 'polypeptide(L)' 'MGPLLLGLVTQWTGSQRIGITTVLAFFSIGGVLLSGVNEKRGIALAKHQE' A
#
# COMPACT_ATOMS: atom_id res chain seq x y z
N MET A 1 -8.47 -6.14 -4.99
CA MET A 1 -8.64 -6.17 -3.51
C MET A 1 -9.01 -4.81 -2.92
N GLY A 2 -8.35 -3.71 -3.30
CA GLY A 2 -8.61 -2.37 -2.74
C GLY A 2 -10.09 -1.91 -2.73
N PRO A 3 -10.82 -1.95 -3.85
CA PRO A 3 -12.24 -1.54 -3.88
C PRO A 3 -13.16 -2.42 -3.02
N LEU A 4 -12.79 -3.70 -2.88
CA LEU A 4 -13.54 -4.71 -2.14
C LEU A 4 -13.44 -4.49 -0.63
N LEU A 5 -12.23 -4.21 -0.13
CA LEU A 5 -11.99 -3.82 1.26
C LEU A 5 -12.66 -2.49 1.59
N LEU A 6 -12.61 -1.52 0.67
CA LEU A 6 -13.25 -0.22 0.86
C LEU A 6 -14.78 -0.37 0.97
N GLY A 7 -15.39 -1.19 0.11
CA GLY A 7 -16.83 -1.51 0.15
C GLY A 7 -17.25 -2.22 1.43
N LEU A 8 -16.50 -3.23 1.86
CA LEU A 8 -16.76 -3.97 3.11
C LEU A 8 -16.67 -3.07 4.35
N VAL A 9 -15.62 -2.24 4.45
CA VAL A 9 -15.45 -1.32 5.59
C VAL A 9 -16.53 -0.25 5.60
N THR A 10 -16.88 0.31 4.43
CA THR A 10 -17.95 1.32 4.33
C THR A 10 -19.31 0.75 4.71
N GLN A 11 -19.63 -0.46 4.27
CA GLN A 11 -20.90 -1.12 4.58
C GLN A 11 -21.01 -1.49 6.06
N TRP A 12 -19.90 -1.90 6.68
CA TRP A 12 -19.88 -2.28 8.09
C TRP A 12 -19.91 -1.07 9.03
N THR A 13 -19.31 0.04 8.63
CA THR A 13 -19.25 1.29 9.43
C THR A 13 -20.41 2.23 9.16
N GLY A 14 -21.17 2.02 8.07
CA GLY A 14 -22.24 2.91 7.63
C GLY A 14 -21.79 4.33 7.24
N SER A 15 -20.47 4.58 7.20
CA SER A 15 -19.91 5.91 7.06
C SER A 15 -18.81 5.96 6.00
N GLN A 16 -19.08 6.65 4.89
CA GLN A 16 -18.17 6.77 3.75
C GLN A 16 -16.82 7.39 4.12
N ARG A 17 -16.78 8.27 5.13
CA ARG A 17 -15.54 8.89 5.62
C ARG A 17 -14.59 7.87 6.25
N ILE A 18 -15.13 6.89 6.97
CA ILE A 18 -14.35 5.81 7.59
C ILE A 18 -13.87 4.83 6.51
N GLY A 19 -14.70 4.60 5.47
CA GLY A 19 -14.29 3.86 4.28
C GLY A 19 -13.06 4.44 3.57
N ILE A 20 -12.92 5.76 3.49
CA ILE A 20 -11.72 6.40 2.91
C ILE A 20 -10.47 6.18 3.77
N THR A 21 -10.61 6.02 5.09
CA THR A 21 -9.47 5.79 5.99
C THR A 21 -8.75 4.47 5.70
N THR A 22 -9.43 3.51 5.07
CA THR A 22 -8.78 2.28 4.56
C THR A 22 -7.70 2.56 3.53
N VAL A 23 -7.84 3.61 2.71
CA VAL A 23 -6.80 4.02 1.76
C VAL A 23 -5.55 4.48 2.49
N LEU A 24 -5.72 5.30 3.54
CA LEU A 24 -4.62 5.74 4.40
C LEU A 24 -3.91 4.56 5.07
N ALA A 25 -4.65 3.55 5.52
CA ALA A 25 -4.07 2.33 6.08
C ALA A 25 -3.20 1.60 5.06
N PHE A 26 -3.71 1.37 3.85
CA PHE A 26 -2.93 0.76 2.76
C PHE A 26 -1.70 1.57 2.39
N PHE A 27 -1.83 2.89 2.32
CA PHE A 27 -0.72 3.79 2.00
C PHE A 27 0.37 3.75 3.07
N SER A 28 -0.03 3.72 4.34
CA SER A 28 0.89 3.62 5.48
C SER A 28 1.64 2.28 5.46
N ILE A 29 0.93 1.17 5.23
CA ILE A 29 1.55 -0.16 5.10
C ILE A 29 2.54 -0.19 3.93
N GLY A 30 2.15 0.32 2.77
CA GLY A 30 3.02 0.42 1.60
C GLY A 30 4.26 1.28 1.87
N GLY A 31 4.10 2.42 2.53
CA GLY A 31 5.20 3.30 2.90
C GLY A 31 6.19 2.66 3.88
N VAL A 32 5.70 1.93 4.87
CA VAL A 32 6.56 1.17 5.80
C VAL A 32 7.32 0.08 5.05
N LEU A 33 6.66 -0.67 4.16
CA LEU A 33 7.33 -1.68 3.34
C LEU A 33 8.41 -1.07 2.44
N LEU A 34 8.12 0.06 1.80
CA LEU A 34 9.06 0.79 0.95
C LEU A 34 10.25 1.33 1.72
N SER A 35 10.10 1.69 2.99
CA SER A 35 11.20 2.21 3.80
C SER A 35 12.36 1.22 3.99
N GLY A 36 12.09 -0.09 3.86
CA GLY A 36 13.11 -1.14 3.91
C GLY A 36 13.76 -1.48 2.57
N VAL A 37 13.30 -0.88 1.46
CA VAL A 37 13.80 -1.20 0.12
C VAL A 37 15.16 -0.53 -0.13
N ASN A 38 16.17 -1.33 -0.50
CA ASN A 38 17.48 -0.82 -0.89
C ASN A 38 17.56 -0.68 -2.42
N GLU A 39 17.24 0.52 -2.89
CA GLU A 39 17.19 0.85 -4.33
C GLU A 39 18.58 0.75 -4.98
N LYS A 40 19.63 1.19 -4.28
CA LYS A 40 21.02 1.14 -4.78
C LYS A 40 21.45 -0.29 -5.08
N ARG A 41 21.15 -1.23 -4.17
CA ARG A 41 21.42 -2.65 -4.37
C ARG A 41 20.63 -3.21 -5.56
N GLY A 42 19.36 -2.83 -5.71
CA GLY A 42 18.54 -3.24 -6.84
C GLY A 42 19.12 -2.79 -8.18
N ILE A 43 19.53 -1.53 -8.29
CA ILE A 43 20.12 -0.97 -9.52
C ILE A 43 21.45 -1.65 -9.85
N ALA A 44 22.30 -1.91 -8.84
CA ALA A 44 23.57 -2.60 -9.04
C ALA A 44 23.37 -4.01 -9.59
N LEU A 45 22.41 -4.77 -9.04
CA LEU A 45 22.09 -6.11 -9.52
C LEU A 45 21.57 -6.12 -10.96
N ALA A 46 20.76 -5.13 -11.34
CA ALA A 46 20.25 -5.02 -12.71
C ALA A 46 21.37 -4.76 -13.73
N LYS A 47 22.35 -3.89 -13.40
CA LYS A 47 23.49 -3.57 -14.28
C LYS A 47 24.48 -4.72 -14.47
N HIS A 48 24.52 -5.69 -13.54
CA HIS A 48 25.40 -6.86 -13.64
C HIS A 48 24.76 -8.03 -14.39
N GLN A 49 23.50 -7.90 -14.83
CA GLN A 49 22.77 -8.92 -15.59
C GLN A 49 22.80 -8.68 -17.12
N GLU A 50 23.48 -7.63 -17.58
CA GLU A 50 23.84 -7.40 -19.00
C GLU A 50 25.23 -7.95 -19.32
#